data_AF-A0A2V6V5Y3-F1
#
_entry.id   AF-A0A2V6V5Y3-F1
#
_cell.length_a   1.000
_cell.length_b   1.000
_cell.length_c   1.000
_cell.angle_alpha   90.00
_cell.angle_beta   90.00
_cell.angle_gamma   90.00
#
_symmetry.space_group_name_H-M   'P 1'
#
loop_
_entity.id
_entity.type
_entity.pdbx_description
1 polymer ?
#
loop_
_entity_poly.entity_id
_entity_poly.type
_entity_poly.pdbx_seq_one_letter_code
_entity_poly.pdbx_strand_id
1 'polypeptide(L)'
;MTPTHLKIDVVGDEASVLAGARATLTAGGRRPTVFLELHNDILRARGETPGRVLQELGAWGYRLEAPSGAPLTADAAVGPRVTRLVALPSE
;
A
#
# COMPACT_ATOMS: atom_id res chain seq x y z
N MET A 1 -15.87 14.95 -7.04
CA MET A 1 -16.16 13.54 -6.71
C MET A 1 -14.94 12.96 -6.01
N THR A 2 -15.11 12.22 -4.91
CA THR A 2 -13.98 11.62 -4.17
C THR A 2 -13.91 10.12 -4.45
N PRO A 3 -12.76 9.57 -4.87
CA PRO A 3 -12.63 8.15 -5.22
C PRO A 3 -12.99 7.25 -4.05
N THR A 4 -13.60 6.10 -4.33
CA THR A 4 -13.97 5.11 -3.31
C THR A 4 -12.90 4.05 -3.12
N HIS A 5 -12.16 3.73 -4.18
CA HIS A 5 -11.15 2.70 -4.22
C HIS A 5 -10.00 3.15 -5.12
N LEU A 6 -8.79 2.67 -4.84
CA LEU A 6 -7.60 2.85 -5.66
C LEU A 6 -6.91 1.48 -5.83
N LYS A 7 -6.60 1.07 -7.05
CA LYS A 7 -5.75 -0.10 -7.32
C LYS A 7 -4.35 0.39 -7.73
N ILE A 8 -3.31 -0.18 -7.13
CA ILE A 8 -1.90 0.05 -7.46
C ILE A 8 -1.27 -1.31 -7.81
N ASP A 9 -0.84 -1.43 -9.06
CA ASP A 9 -0.22 -2.61 -9.65
C ASP A 9 0.70 -2.11 -10.76
N VAL A 10 1.92 -1.76 -10.36
CA VAL A 10 2.85 -0.93 -11.15
C VAL A 10 4.26 -1.50 -11.22
N VAL A 11 4.44 -2.77 -10.81
CA VAL A 11 5.64 -3.57 -11.10
C VAL A 11 6.95 -2.89 -10.65
N GLY A 12 6.98 -2.37 -9.42
CA GLY A 12 8.19 -1.79 -8.80
C GLY A 12 8.23 -0.27 -8.67
N ASP A 13 7.20 0.46 -9.12
CA ASP A 13 7.08 1.92 -8.95
C ASP A 13 6.09 2.32 -7.83
N GLU A 14 5.80 1.40 -6.90
CA GLU A 14 4.76 1.57 -5.87
C GLU A 14 4.98 2.81 -5.01
N ALA A 15 6.23 3.08 -4.60
CA ALA A 15 6.57 4.24 -3.78
C ALA A 15 6.31 5.57 -4.50
N SER A 16 6.67 5.67 -5.79
CA SER A 16 6.43 6.85 -6.61
C SER A 16 4.94 7.12 -6.81
N VAL A 17 4.15 6.06 -7.05
CA VAL A 17 2.70 6.17 -7.16
C VAL A 17 2.08 6.59 -5.83
N LEU A 18 2.52 6.00 -4.72
CA LEU A 18 2.03 6.33 -3.40
C LEU A 18 2.30 7.79 -3.04
N ALA A 19 3.51 8.28 -3.31
CA ALA A 19 3.89 9.68 -3.14
C ALA A 19 2.99 10.63 -3.97
N GLY A 20 2.74 10.32 -5.24
CA GLY A 20 1.83 11.08 -6.10
C GLY A 20 0.36 11.03 -5.63
N ALA A 21 -0.05 9.93 -5.00
CA ALA A 21 -1.41 9.73 -4.49
C ALA A 21 -1.65 10.37 -3.11
N ARG A 22 -0.62 10.93 -2.45
CA ARG A 22 -0.70 11.43 -1.07
C ARG A 22 -1.92 12.31 -0.81
N ALA A 23 -2.14 13.35 -1.62
CA ALA A 23 -3.26 14.27 -1.43
C ALA A 23 -4.63 13.57 -1.47
N THR A 24 -4.77 12.52 -2.28
CA THR A 24 -5.99 11.71 -2.35
C THR A 24 -6.14 10.80 -1.13
N LEU A 25 -5.03 10.21 -0.67
CA LEU A 25 -5.02 9.23 0.42
C LEU A 25 -5.05 9.85 1.82
N THR A 26 -4.68 11.13 1.95
CA THR A 26 -4.65 11.87 3.23
C THR A 26 -5.66 13.01 3.31
N ALA A 27 -6.58 13.13 2.34
CA ALA A 27 -7.63 14.16 2.39
C ALA A 27 -8.51 13.97 3.64
N GLY A 28 -8.94 15.07 4.27
CA GLY A 28 -9.78 15.04 5.48
C GLY A 28 -11.23 14.54 5.26
N GLY A 29 -11.55 14.08 4.06
CA GLY A 29 -12.83 13.44 3.72
C GLY A 29 -12.72 11.92 3.66
N ARG A 30 -13.63 11.29 2.91
CA ARG A 30 -13.63 9.83 2.73
C ARG A 30 -12.37 9.38 1.99
N ARG A 31 -11.46 8.72 2.70
CA ARG A 31 -10.25 8.08 2.17
C ARG A 31 -10.62 6.80 1.40
N PRO A 32 -10.04 6.53 0.21
CA PRO A 32 -10.38 5.34 -0.56
C PRO A 32 -9.75 4.08 0.03
N THR A 33 -10.36 2.92 -0.20
CA THR A 33 -9.70 1.62 0.04
C THR A 33 -8.60 1.41 -1.01
N VAL A 34 -7.41 0.97 -0.62
CA VAL A 34 -6.29 0.73 -1.53
C VAL A 34 -6.09 -0.77 -1.73
N PHE A 35 -6.11 -1.23 -2.98
CA PHE A 35 -5.65 -2.56 -3.36
C PHE A 35 -4.23 -2.42 -3.91
N LEU A 36 -3.25 -3.04 -3.27
CA LEU A 36 -1.83 -2.89 -3.60
C LEU A 36 -1.20 -4.26 -3.92
N GLU A 37 -0.50 -4.32 -5.04
CA GLU A 37 0.44 -5.39 -5.35
C GLU A 37 1.87 -4.89 -5.09
N LEU A 38 2.46 -5.33 -3.98
CA LEU A 38 3.80 -4.96 -3.55
C LEU A 38 4.83 -5.90 -4.16
N HIS A 39 5.58 -5.43 -5.16
CA HIS A 39 6.60 -6.19 -5.88
C HIS A 39 7.93 -6.19 -5.13
N ASN A 40 7.98 -6.92 -4.00
CA ASN A 40 9.11 -6.90 -3.08
C ASN A 40 10.46 -7.28 -3.72
N ASP A 41 10.48 -8.25 -4.64
CA ASP A 41 11.71 -8.68 -5.32
C ASP A 41 12.24 -7.61 -6.28
N ILE A 42 11.37 -6.97 -7.06
CA ILE A 42 11.73 -5.86 -7.96
C ILE A 42 12.27 -4.68 -7.15
N LEU A 43 11.58 -4.28 -6.09
CA LEU A 43 12.01 -3.18 -5.23
C LEU A 43 13.38 -3.48 -4.61
N ARG A 44 13.60 -4.69 -4.08
CA ARG A 44 14.92 -5.10 -3.54
C ARG A 44 16.01 -5.14 -4.60
N ALA A 45 15.71 -5.62 -5.81
CA ALA A 45 16.66 -5.65 -6.91
C ALA A 45 17.13 -4.25 -7.33
N ARG A 46 16.31 -3.22 -7.09
CA ARG A 46 16.64 -1.80 -7.29
C ARG A 46 17.32 -1.15 -6.07
N GLY A 47 17.57 -1.90 -5.00
CA GLY A 47 18.14 -1.38 -3.74
C GLY A 47 17.12 -0.63 -2.87
N GLU A 48 15.84 -0.75 -3.16
CA GLU A 48 14.77 -0.13 -2.39
C GLU A 48 14.30 -1.04 -1.24
N THR A 49 13.62 -0.43 -0.26
CA THR A 49 13.07 -1.13 0.89
C THR A 49 11.55 -1.23 0.76
N PRO A 50 10.98 -2.41 0.45
CA PRO A 50 9.53 -2.55 0.25
C PRO A 50 8.69 -2.08 1.46
N GLY A 51 9.24 -2.24 2.66
CA GLY A 51 8.60 -1.78 3.89
C GLY A 51 8.31 -0.28 3.94
N ARG A 52 9.00 0.56 3.14
CA ARG A 52 8.72 2.01 3.09
C ARG A 52 7.32 2.33 2.59
N VAL A 53 6.85 1.61 1.55
CA VAL A 53 5.48 1.75 1.01
C VAL A 53 4.44 1.46 2.11
N LEU A 54 4.70 0.42 2.92
CA LEU A 54 3.82 0.02 4.01
C LEU A 54 3.85 1.00 5.18
N GLN A 55 5.04 1.54 5.50
CA GLN A 55 5.22 2.55 6.53
C GLN A 55 4.49 3.86 6.18
N GLU A 56 4.53 4.29 4.93
CA GLU A 56 3.80 5.48 4.46
C GLU A 56 2.28 5.31 4.59
N LEU A 57 1.74 4.17 4.13
CA LEU A 57 0.33 3.85 4.32
C LEU A 57 -0.06 3.84 5.81
N GLY A 58 0.75 3.22 6.65
CA GLY A 58 0.56 3.22 8.11
C GLY A 58 0.58 4.63 8.72
N ALA A 59 1.52 5.48 8.30
CA ALA A 59 1.62 6.87 8.73
C ALA A 59 0.42 7.73 8.29
N TRP A 60 -0.26 7.33 7.22
CA TRP A 60 -1.51 7.97 6.76
C TRP A 60 -2.76 7.36 7.39
N GLY A 61 -2.58 6.51 8.42
CA GLY A 61 -3.66 5.89 9.17
C GLY A 61 -4.38 4.83 8.36
N TYR A 62 -3.67 4.00 7.60
CA TYR A 62 -4.20 2.78 7.00
C TYR A 62 -3.72 1.55 7.77
N ARG A 63 -4.62 0.57 7.93
CA ARG A 63 -4.27 -0.79 8.36
C ARG A 63 -4.16 -1.71 7.15
N LEU A 64 -3.41 -2.79 7.27
CA LEU A 64 -3.18 -3.75 6.20
C LEU A 64 -3.96 -5.05 6.44
N GLU A 65 -4.57 -5.55 5.39
CA GLU A 65 -5.26 -6.84 5.35
C GLU A 65 -4.80 -7.64 4.12
N ALA A 66 -4.79 -8.96 4.22
CA ALA A 66 -4.69 -9.85 3.08
C ALA A 66 -5.97 -9.78 2.24
N PRO A 67 -5.99 -10.26 0.98
CA PRO A 67 -7.20 -10.29 0.15
C PRO A 67 -8.34 -11.11 0.76
N SER A 68 -8.02 -12.02 1.69
CA SER A 68 -8.99 -12.79 2.48
C SER A 68 -9.66 -11.99 3.59
N GLY A 69 -9.24 -10.75 3.86
CA GLY A 69 -9.66 -9.94 5.01
C GLY A 69 -8.90 -10.23 6.31
N ALA A 70 -7.93 -11.16 6.29
CA ALA A 70 -7.10 -11.43 7.47
C ALA A 70 -6.14 -10.24 7.74
N PRO A 71 -5.94 -9.82 9.00
CA PRO A 71 -4.94 -8.80 9.32
C PRO A 71 -3.54 -9.17 8.81
N LEU A 72 -2.81 -8.20 8.28
CA LEU A 72 -1.48 -8.40 7.73
C LEU A 72 -0.47 -7.47 8.42
N THR A 73 0.66 -8.01 8.85
CA THR A 73 1.78 -7.20 9.37
C THR A 73 2.72 -6.78 8.24
N ALA A 74 3.45 -5.68 8.44
CA ALA A 74 4.44 -5.24 7.47
C ALA A 74 5.52 -6.31 7.22
N ASP A 75 5.99 -6.97 8.27
CA ASP A 75 6.99 -8.05 8.16
C ASP A 75 6.49 -9.23 7.34
N ALA A 76 5.23 -9.64 7.53
CA ALA A 76 4.62 -10.69 6.72
C ALA A 76 4.45 -10.25 5.27
N ALA A 77 4.09 -8.98 5.03
CA ALA A 77 3.87 -8.44 3.71
C ALA A 77 5.15 -8.31 2.87
N VAL A 78 6.31 -8.09 3.49
CA VAL A 78 7.57 -7.97 2.75
C VAL A 78 8.23 -9.32 2.45
N GLY A 79 7.82 -10.41 3.09
CA GLY A 79 8.44 -11.74 2.92
C GLY A 79 8.34 -12.31 1.49
N PRO A 80 7.14 -12.42 0.90
CA PRO A 80 6.93 -12.99 -0.43
C PRO A 80 7.62 -12.18 -1.55
N ARG A 81 7.78 -12.79 -2.74
CA ARG A 81 8.27 -12.07 -3.94
C ARG A 81 7.34 -10.92 -4.33
N VAL A 82 6.05 -11.21 -4.36
CA VAL A 82 4.98 -10.25 -4.60
C VAL A 82 3.90 -10.49 -3.56
N THR A 83 3.42 -9.42 -2.93
CA THR A 83 2.33 -9.49 -1.94
C THR A 83 1.14 -8.69 -2.44
N ARG A 84 -0.01 -9.33 -2.52
CA ARG A 84 -1.29 -8.63 -2.72
C ARG A 84 -1.89 -8.32 -1.36
N LEU A 85 -2.25 -7.07 -1.14
CA LEU A 85 -2.84 -6.61 0.11
C LEU A 85 -3.92 -5.55 -0.12
N VAL A 86 -4.74 -5.35 0.89
CA VAL A 86 -5.73 -4.29 0.98
C VAL A 86 -5.30 -3.36 2.11
N ALA A 87 -5.17 -2.06 1.84
CA ALA A 87 -5.00 -1.05 2.86
C ALA A 87 -6.34 -0.34 3.08
N LEU A 88 -6.82 -0.37 4.31
CA LEU A 88 -8.09 0.22 4.72
C LEU A 88 -7.84 1.42 5.64
N PRO A 89 -8.52 2.55 5.44
CA PRO A 89 -8.46 3.65 6.40
C PRO A 89 -8.84 3.15 7.80
N SER A 90 -7.99 3.42 8.78
CA SER A 90 -8.32 3.25 10.20
C SER A 90 -9.34 4.32 10.61
N GLU A 91 -10.28 3.93 11.47
CA GLU A 91 -11.26 4.83 12.10
C GLU A 91 -10.58 5.96 12.89
#